data_AF-A0AAN6GSG4-F1
#
_entry.id   AF-A0AAN6GSG4-F1
#
_cell.length_a   1.000
_cell.length_b   1.000
_cell.length_c   1.000
_cell.angle_alpha   90.00
_cell.angle_beta   90.00
_cell.angle_gamma   90.00
#
_symmetry.space_group_name_H-M   'P 1'
#
loop_
_entity.id
_entity.type
_entity.pdbx_description
1 polymer ?
#
loop_
_entity_poly.entity_id
_entity_poly.type
_entity_poly.pdbx_seq_one_letter_code
_entity_poly.pdbx_strand_id
1 'polypeptide(L)'
;MLTDSHKPVREGGYFSLTHVADGQRLFSSIFYLLAPRPDHVVKQDTERVGQGEFAVYQTDLDSKGSTQKEVKWSPHSAVFHLNRSATMHLHHAGRAKYTLIEAYPAPGQAPRIKEIIVGANAEQGEVRQLLVEGGDQGWWKRSEVPLPEEGHLDQLDKTGCLISEVVIPAFDWKDHKFLRQADLQSLFGEDQDSIRRFQPFAAADAGSGNA
;
A
#
# COMPACT_ATOMS: atom_id res chain seq x y z
N MET A 1 19.94 -12.46 -5.61
CA MET A 1 19.96 -12.79 -4.16
C MET A 1 19.47 -11.56 -3.39
N LEU A 2 18.20 -11.51 -3.01
CA LEU A 2 17.73 -10.61 -1.96
C LEU A 2 17.82 -11.42 -0.66
N THR A 3 18.62 -10.94 0.29
CA THR A 3 18.92 -11.60 1.56
C THR A 3 17.71 -11.60 2.50
N ASP A 4 17.71 -12.45 3.53
CA ASP A 4 16.72 -12.58 4.63
C ASP A 4 16.42 -11.27 5.44
N SER A 5 16.87 -10.12 4.96
CA SER A 5 16.74 -8.81 5.61
C SER A 5 15.39 -8.13 5.39
N HIS A 6 14.68 -8.46 4.31
CA HIS A 6 13.38 -7.89 3.99
C HIS A 6 12.25 -8.76 4.53
N LYS A 7 11.36 -8.17 5.32
CA LYS A 7 10.22 -8.85 5.96
C LYS A 7 8.92 -8.42 5.29
N PRO A 8 7.89 -9.27 5.21
CA PRO A 8 6.60 -8.85 4.71
C PRO A 8 6.06 -7.71 5.59
N VAL A 9 5.50 -6.68 4.96
CA VAL A 9 4.83 -5.56 5.67
C VAL A 9 3.32 -5.66 5.48
N ARG A 10 2.56 -5.07 6.40
CA ARG A 10 1.12 -5.33 6.56
C ARG A 10 0.29 -4.79 5.40
N GLU A 11 0.75 -3.71 4.80
CA GLU A 11 0.19 -3.07 3.62
C GLU A 11 0.32 -3.97 2.38
N GLY A 12 1.31 -4.86 2.33
CA GLY A 12 1.74 -5.61 1.14
C GLY A 12 3.19 -5.32 0.79
N GLY A 13 3.85 -6.24 0.08
CA GLY A 13 5.28 -6.17 -0.22
C GLY A 13 6.18 -6.46 0.98
N TYR A 14 7.44 -6.07 0.86
CA TYR A 14 8.48 -6.32 1.85
C TYR A 14 9.25 -5.07 2.20
N PHE A 15 9.73 -4.98 3.43
CA PHE A 15 10.52 -3.84 3.88
C PHE A 15 11.67 -4.22 4.80
N SER A 16 12.63 -3.30 4.94
CA SER A 16 13.65 -3.34 5.96
C SER A 16 13.92 -1.93 6.47
N LEU A 17 13.88 -1.74 7.80
CA LEU A 17 14.24 -0.46 8.43
C LEU A 17 15.74 -0.24 8.30
N THR A 18 16.15 0.87 7.68
CA THR A 18 17.56 1.15 7.41
C THR A 18 18.13 2.17 8.39
N HIS A 19 17.36 3.19 8.75
CA HIS A 19 17.80 4.23 9.66
C HIS A 19 16.62 4.87 10.40
N VAL A 20 16.87 5.26 11.64
CA VAL A 20 16.02 6.19 12.40
C VAL A 20 16.95 7.24 12.95
N ALA A 21 16.68 8.51 12.66
CA ALA A 21 17.51 9.58 13.16
C ALA A 21 17.41 9.68 14.69
N ASP A 22 18.55 9.70 15.36
CA ASP A 22 18.64 9.83 16.82
C ASP A 22 18.15 11.22 17.27
N GLY A 23 17.40 11.24 18.38
CA GLY A 23 16.82 12.44 18.96
C GLY A 23 15.56 12.92 18.22
N GLN A 24 14.48 13.14 18.98
CA GLN A 24 13.20 13.71 18.52
C GLN A 24 12.47 13.03 17.33
N ARG A 25 12.93 11.86 16.85
CA ARG A 25 12.26 11.14 15.73
C ARG A 25 12.12 12.02 14.49
N LEU A 26 13.22 12.68 14.10
CA LEU A 26 13.21 13.62 12.97
C LEU A 26 12.83 12.97 11.64
N PHE A 27 13.39 11.80 11.35
CA PHE A 27 13.01 10.99 10.19
C PHE A 27 13.34 9.52 10.39
N SER A 28 12.72 8.67 9.59
CA SER A 28 13.08 7.26 9.43
C SER A 28 13.18 6.92 7.95
N SER A 29 14.05 5.97 7.61
CA SER A 29 14.14 5.44 6.26
C SER A 29 14.02 3.92 6.22
N ILE A 30 13.40 3.42 5.16
CA ILE A 30 13.28 1.99 4.88
C ILE A 30 13.74 1.70 3.45
N PHE A 31 14.13 0.45 3.18
CA PHE A 31 13.97 -0.13 1.85
C PHE A 31 12.58 -0.75 1.76
N TYR A 32 11.93 -0.56 0.61
CA TYR A 32 10.64 -1.15 0.31
C TYR A 32 10.68 -1.84 -1.06
N LEU A 33 10.18 -3.07 -1.11
CA LEU A 33 10.25 -3.95 -2.26
C LEU A 33 8.86 -4.51 -2.57
N LEU A 34 8.41 -4.28 -3.80
CA LEU A 34 7.31 -5.01 -4.42
C LEU A 34 7.88 -5.96 -5.46
N ALA A 35 7.57 -7.24 -5.35
CA ALA A 35 8.02 -8.24 -6.31
C ALA A 35 7.10 -9.47 -6.27
N PRO A 36 6.73 -10.08 -7.41
CA PRO A 36 6.15 -11.42 -7.43
C PRO A 36 7.09 -12.44 -6.76
N ARG A 37 6.50 -13.45 -6.14
CA ARG A 37 7.21 -14.46 -5.35
C ARG A 37 6.54 -15.82 -5.54
N PRO A 38 7.28 -16.94 -5.40
CA PRO A 38 6.69 -18.27 -5.47
C PRO A 38 5.58 -18.48 -4.43
N ASP A 39 4.52 -19.20 -4.79
CA ASP A 39 3.32 -19.41 -3.96
C ASP A 39 3.61 -19.90 -2.53
N HIS A 40 4.60 -20.76 -2.35
CA HIS A 40 4.95 -21.28 -1.02
C HIS A 40 5.50 -20.19 -0.10
N VAL A 41 6.27 -19.23 -0.65
CA VAL A 41 6.76 -18.06 0.09
C VAL A 41 5.58 -17.14 0.42
N VAL A 42 4.71 -16.90 -0.57
CA VAL A 42 3.52 -16.06 -0.39
C VAL A 42 2.63 -16.61 0.73
N LYS A 43 2.33 -17.92 0.73
CA LYS A 43 1.54 -18.56 1.79
C LYS A 43 2.18 -18.38 3.16
N GLN A 44 3.47 -18.66 3.28
CA GLN A 44 4.20 -18.51 4.54
C GLN A 44 4.18 -17.08 5.06
N ASP A 45 4.37 -16.09 4.18
CA ASP A 45 4.38 -14.69 4.57
C ASP A 45 2.97 -14.15 4.88
N THR A 46 1.94 -14.60 4.15
CA THR A 46 0.55 -14.31 4.49
C THR A 46 0.18 -14.84 5.87
N GLU A 47 0.60 -16.05 6.24
CA GLU A 47 0.39 -16.60 7.58
C GLU A 47 1.09 -15.78 8.66
N ARG A 48 2.34 -15.37 8.42
CA ARG A 48 3.10 -14.50 9.34
C ARG A 48 2.44 -13.15 9.53
N VAL A 49 1.98 -12.53 8.44
CA VAL A 49 1.25 -11.26 8.48
C VAL A 49 -0.06 -11.42 9.26
N GLY A 50 -0.79 -12.51 9.01
CA GLY A 50 -2.07 -12.80 9.67
C GLY A 50 -2.03 -12.98 11.17
N GLN A 51 -0.85 -13.26 11.74
CA GLN A 51 -0.61 -13.34 13.18
C GLN A 51 -0.35 -11.96 13.84
N GLY A 52 -0.23 -10.90 13.04
CA GLY A 52 0.06 -9.55 13.51
C GLY A 52 -1.18 -8.72 13.87
N GLU A 53 -1.07 -7.87 14.89
CA GLU A 53 -2.15 -7.02 15.45
C GLU A 53 -2.86 -6.08 14.45
N PHE A 54 -2.17 -5.68 13.38
CA PHE A 54 -2.63 -4.73 12.35
C PHE A 54 -2.66 -5.40 10.98
N ALA A 55 -2.87 -6.71 10.94
CA ALA A 55 -3.13 -7.41 9.68
C ALA A 55 -4.34 -6.79 8.98
N VAL A 56 -4.23 -6.62 7.67
CA VAL A 56 -5.31 -6.13 6.84
C VAL A 56 -6.12 -7.33 6.40
N TYR A 57 -7.43 -7.29 6.61
CA TYR A 57 -8.33 -8.38 6.24
C TYR A 57 -9.29 -7.94 5.15
N GLN A 58 -9.67 -8.91 4.31
CA GLN A 58 -10.91 -8.86 3.56
C GLN A 58 -11.98 -9.67 4.30
N THR A 59 -13.22 -9.27 4.14
CA THR A 59 -14.36 -9.93 4.74
C THR A 59 -15.31 -10.35 3.64
N ASP A 60 -15.52 -11.65 3.52
CA ASP A 60 -16.46 -12.24 2.57
C ASP A 60 -17.56 -12.99 3.32
N LEU A 61 -18.72 -13.11 2.67
CA LEU A 61 -19.78 -14.01 3.13
C LEU A 61 -19.54 -15.37 2.50
N ASP A 62 -19.45 -16.41 3.33
CA ASP A 62 -19.42 -17.77 2.83
C ASP A 62 -20.78 -18.15 2.21
N SER A 63 -20.84 -19.32 1.57
CA SER A 63 -22.06 -19.83 0.94
C SER A 63 -23.24 -20.07 1.91
N LYS A 64 -23.02 -19.92 3.22
CA LYS A 64 -24.00 -20.06 4.29
C LYS A 64 -24.33 -18.71 4.97
N GLY A 65 -23.78 -17.60 4.47
CA GLY A 65 -23.99 -16.26 5.01
C GLY A 65 -23.16 -15.95 6.27
N SER A 66 -22.15 -16.76 6.59
CA SER A 66 -21.22 -16.50 7.70
C SER A 66 -20.06 -15.62 7.24
N THR A 67 -19.61 -14.73 8.13
CA THR A 67 -18.47 -13.84 7.87
C THR A 67 -17.15 -14.61 7.93
N GLN A 68 -16.45 -14.71 6.80
CA GLN A 68 -15.08 -15.21 6.73
C GLN A 68 -14.10 -14.04 6.58
N LYS A 69 -13.04 -14.04 7.39
CA LYS A 69 -11.93 -13.08 7.27
C LYS A 69 -10.72 -13.75 6.67
N GLU A 70 -10.19 -13.18 5.60
CA GLU A 70 -8.94 -13.62 4.97
C GLU A 70 -7.92 -12.47 5.00
N VAL A 71 -6.64 -12.81 5.20
CA VAL A 71 -5.57 -11.83 5.21
C VAL A 71 -5.38 -11.28 3.80
N LYS A 72 -5.50 -9.96 3.67
CA LYS A 72 -5.34 -9.23 2.44
C LYS A 72 -3.90 -8.77 2.31
N TRP A 73 -3.06 -9.65 1.78
CA TRP A 73 -1.64 -9.39 1.56
C TRP A 73 -1.17 -9.89 0.20
N SER A 74 -0.31 -9.12 -0.46
CA SER A 74 0.31 -9.47 -1.74
C SER A 74 1.78 -9.06 -1.73
N PRO A 75 2.69 -9.83 -2.36
CA PRO A 75 4.10 -9.46 -2.43
C PRO A 75 4.38 -8.37 -3.49
N HIS A 76 3.44 -8.11 -4.40
CA HIS A 76 3.61 -7.20 -5.55
C HIS A 76 2.59 -6.06 -5.58
N SER A 77 1.71 -5.95 -4.58
CA SER A 77 0.79 -4.83 -4.41
C SER A 77 0.62 -4.51 -2.93
N ALA A 78 0.53 -3.21 -2.64
CA ALA A 78 0.07 -2.69 -1.36
C ALA A 78 -1.41 -2.30 -1.41
N VAL A 79 -2.09 -2.37 -0.28
CA VAL A 79 -3.42 -1.78 -0.05
C VAL A 79 -3.32 -0.28 0.22
N PHE A 80 -4.45 0.43 0.12
CA PHE A 80 -4.49 1.85 0.43
C PHE A 80 -4.22 2.11 1.91
N HIS A 81 -3.27 2.99 2.16
CA HIS A 81 -2.94 3.48 3.48
C HIS A 81 -2.53 4.94 3.43
N LEU A 82 -2.63 5.61 4.56
CA LEU A 82 -2.26 7.01 4.76
C LEU A 82 -1.34 7.08 5.97
N ASN A 83 -0.40 8.02 5.91
CA ASN A 83 0.42 8.37 7.05
C ASN A 83 0.24 9.86 7.37
N ARG A 84 0.26 10.22 8.66
CA ARG A 84 0.24 11.63 9.08
C ARG A 84 1.51 12.35 8.63
N SER A 85 2.65 11.68 8.69
CA SER A 85 3.92 12.21 8.19
C SER A 85 4.01 12.12 6.66
N ALA A 86 4.66 13.10 6.04
CA ALA A 86 4.97 13.04 4.62
C ALA A 86 5.99 11.94 4.34
N THR A 87 5.94 11.37 3.14
CA THR A 87 6.86 10.29 2.73
C THR A 87 7.44 10.56 1.35
N MET A 88 8.76 10.66 1.28
CA MET A 88 9.51 10.71 0.03
C MET A 88 9.85 9.30 -0.42
N HIS A 89 9.50 8.96 -1.66
CA HIS A 89 9.82 7.68 -2.29
C HIS A 89 10.92 7.91 -3.32
N LEU A 90 12.02 7.17 -3.21
CA LEU A 90 13.20 7.28 -4.06
C LEU A 90 13.37 5.98 -4.83
N HIS A 91 13.28 6.07 -6.16
CA HIS A 91 13.43 4.92 -7.06
C HIS A 91 14.86 4.40 -7.11
N HIS A 92 15.04 3.07 -6.99
CA HIS A 92 16.32 2.40 -7.21
C HIS A 92 16.30 1.47 -8.42
N ALA A 93 15.28 0.61 -8.53
CA ALA A 93 15.18 -0.38 -9.60
C ALA A 93 13.73 -0.78 -9.88
N GLY A 94 13.46 -1.26 -11.09
CA GLY A 94 12.14 -1.75 -11.47
C GLY A 94 11.12 -0.63 -11.67
N ARG A 95 9.83 -0.92 -11.50
CA ARG A 95 8.72 0.03 -11.73
C ARG A 95 7.55 -0.24 -10.80
N ALA A 96 6.95 0.81 -10.24
CA ALA A 96 5.70 0.72 -9.48
C ALA A 96 4.70 1.76 -9.96
N LYS A 97 3.44 1.38 -10.12
CA LYS A 97 2.33 2.32 -10.26
C LYS A 97 1.81 2.69 -8.87
N TYR A 98 1.82 3.97 -8.58
CA TYR A 98 1.16 4.55 -7.42
C TYR A 98 -0.22 5.07 -7.83
N THR A 99 -1.23 4.71 -7.04
CA THR A 99 -2.54 5.36 -7.09
C THR A 99 -2.70 6.16 -5.80
N LEU A 100 -2.98 7.45 -5.93
CA LEU A 100 -3.19 8.37 -4.81
C LEU A 100 -4.62 8.89 -4.84
N ILE A 101 -5.31 8.85 -3.70
CA ILE A 101 -6.64 9.44 -3.51
C ILE A 101 -6.53 10.51 -2.43
N GLU A 102 -7.00 11.71 -2.73
CA GLU A 102 -7.04 12.82 -1.76
C GLU A 102 -7.85 12.43 -0.52
N ALA A 103 -7.24 12.52 0.66
CA ALA A 103 -7.86 12.01 1.89
C ALA A 103 -8.89 12.96 2.49
N TYR A 104 -8.74 14.26 2.25
CA TYR A 104 -9.57 15.33 2.83
C TYR A 104 -10.01 16.31 1.74
N PRO A 105 -10.88 15.88 0.79
CA PRO A 105 -11.42 16.80 -0.20
C PRO A 105 -12.25 17.91 0.46
N ALA A 106 -12.35 19.05 -0.20
CA ALA A 106 -13.21 20.12 0.28
C ALA A 106 -14.69 19.66 0.29
N PRO A 107 -15.52 20.16 1.23
CA PRO A 107 -16.93 19.77 1.31
C PRO A 107 -17.65 19.90 -0.04
N GLY A 108 -18.34 18.83 -0.45
CA GLY A 108 -19.07 18.78 -1.72
C GLY A 108 -18.21 18.54 -2.97
N GLN A 109 -16.90 18.29 -2.82
CA GLN A 109 -16.02 17.93 -3.92
C GLN A 109 -15.66 16.44 -3.89
N ALA A 110 -15.62 15.83 -5.07
CA ALA A 110 -15.05 14.50 -5.22
C ALA A 110 -13.53 14.53 -4.96
N PRO A 111 -12.95 13.49 -4.34
CA PRO A 111 -11.52 13.44 -4.10
C PRO A 111 -10.76 13.40 -5.42
N ARG A 112 -9.66 14.15 -5.49
CA ARG A 112 -8.74 14.03 -6.63
C ARG A 112 -8.06 12.67 -6.61
N ILE A 113 -7.89 12.08 -7.79
CA ILE A 113 -7.16 10.82 -7.99
C ILE A 113 -5.95 11.11 -8.88
N LYS A 114 -4.79 10.58 -8.49
CA LYS A 114 -3.56 10.64 -9.28
C LYS A 114 -3.03 9.23 -9.50
N GLU A 115 -2.56 8.95 -10.72
CA GLU A 115 -1.82 7.75 -11.04
C GLU A 115 -0.43 8.14 -11.54
N ILE A 116 0.60 7.58 -10.92
CA ILE A 116 1.99 7.98 -11.14
C ILE A 116 2.83 6.70 -11.27
N ILE A 117 3.69 6.64 -12.28
CA ILE A 117 4.67 5.57 -12.38
C ILE A 117 5.98 6.04 -11.74
N VAL A 118 6.39 5.36 -10.68
CA VAL A 118 7.73 5.49 -10.12
C VAL A 118 8.65 4.54 -10.88
N GLY A 119 9.63 5.10 -11.58
CA GLY A 119 10.46 4.38 -12.53
C GLY A 119 11.57 5.26 -13.12
N ALA A 120 12.34 4.69 -14.05
CA ALA A 120 13.52 5.33 -14.61
C ALA A 120 13.26 6.09 -15.92
N ASN A 121 12.13 5.87 -16.58
CA ASN A 121 11.85 6.34 -17.93
C ASN A 121 11.14 7.71 -17.95
N ALA A 122 11.91 8.78 -17.79
CA ALA A 122 11.40 10.14 -17.79
C ALA A 122 10.70 10.54 -19.10
N GLU A 123 11.10 9.97 -20.24
CA GLU A 123 10.48 10.24 -21.56
C GLU A 123 9.03 9.73 -21.62
N GLN A 124 8.69 8.72 -20.82
CA GLN A 124 7.33 8.20 -20.67
C GLN A 124 6.59 8.78 -19.45
N GLY A 125 7.13 9.84 -18.85
CA GLY A 125 6.53 10.50 -17.70
C GLY A 125 6.72 9.78 -16.36
N GLU A 126 7.62 8.79 -16.29
CA GLU A 126 7.97 8.16 -15.00
C GLU A 126 8.79 9.11 -14.13
N VAL A 127 8.59 9.04 -12.82
CA VAL A 127 9.33 9.84 -11.85
C VAL A 127 10.26 8.97 -11.01
N ARG A 128 11.47 9.48 -10.76
CA ARG A 128 12.43 8.81 -9.85
C ARG A 128 12.24 9.20 -8.38
N GLN A 129 11.49 10.27 -8.13
CA GLN A 129 11.22 10.76 -6.79
C GLN A 129 9.74 11.14 -6.71
N LEU A 130 9.07 10.67 -5.66
CA LEU A 130 7.67 10.96 -5.41
C LEU A 130 7.48 11.33 -3.93
N LEU A 131 7.18 12.60 -3.67
CA LEU A 131 6.68 13.01 -2.37
C LEU A 131 5.19 12.72 -2.30
N VAL A 132 4.76 12.01 -1.26
CA VAL A 132 3.36 11.88 -0.89
C VAL A 132 3.17 12.64 0.40
N GLU A 133 2.35 13.69 0.35
CA GLU A 133 2.04 14.51 1.51
C GLU A 133 1.21 13.72 2.54
N GLY A 134 1.42 14.03 3.81
CA GLY A 134 0.60 13.56 4.94
C GLY A 134 -0.22 14.69 5.56
N GLY A 135 -0.78 14.45 6.75
CA GLY A 135 -1.53 15.45 7.52
C GLY A 135 -2.86 15.82 6.87
N ASP A 136 -3.32 17.06 7.08
CA ASP A 136 -4.64 17.55 6.62
C ASP A 136 -4.73 17.74 5.09
N GLN A 137 -3.62 17.58 4.37
CA GLN A 137 -3.55 17.54 2.90
C GLN A 137 -3.04 16.19 2.40
N GLY A 138 -3.24 15.14 3.21
CA GLY A 138 -2.70 13.82 2.95
C GLY A 138 -3.34 13.08 1.80
N TRP A 139 -2.66 12.02 1.38
CA TRP A 139 -3.16 11.09 0.36
C TRP A 139 -3.25 9.67 0.90
N TRP A 140 -4.34 8.99 0.58
CA TRP A 140 -4.35 7.54 0.56
C TRP A 140 -3.48 7.08 -0.58
N LYS A 141 -2.40 6.35 -0.29
CA LYS A 141 -1.47 5.80 -1.27
C LYS A 141 -1.60 4.29 -1.33
N ARG A 142 -1.56 3.74 -2.54
CA ARG A 142 -1.24 2.34 -2.80
C ARG A 142 -0.24 2.26 -3.92
N SER A 143 0.49 1.15 -3.97
CA SER A 143 1.48 0.87 -5.01
C SER A 143 1.36 -0.55 -5.50
N GLU A 144 1.57 -0.77 -6.79
CA GLU A 144 1.63 -2.11 -7.39
C GLU A 144 2.70 -2.20 -8.46
N VAL A 145 3.30 -3.38 -8.63
CA VAL A 145 4.09 -3.66 -9.82
C VAL A 145 3.13 -3.66 -11.02
N PRO A 146 3.36 -2.83 -12.06
CA PRO A 146 2.59 -2.91 -13.29
C PRO A 146 2.76 -4.32 -13.87
N LEU A 147 1.67 -5.06 -14.00
CA LEU A 147 1.73 -6.39 -14.59
C LEU A 147 2.17 -6.27 -16.06
N PRO A 148 3.07 -7.15 -16.53
CA PRO A 148 3.43 -7.19 -17.93
C PRO A 148 2.20 -7.56 -18.78
N GLU A 149 2.22 -7.16 -20.05
CA GLU A 149 1.15 -7.49 -21.00
C GLU A 149 0.96 -9.02 -21.13
N GLU A 150 -0.24 -9.45 -21.55
CA GLU A 150 -0.55 -10.86 -21.74
C GLU A 150 0.52 -11.54 -22.63
N GLY A 151 1.08 -12.66 -22.14
CA GLY A 151 2.14 -13.40 -22.82
C GLY A 151 3.55 -13.18 -22.28
N HIS A 152 3.74 -12.29 -21.30
CA HIS A 152 5.04 -12.01 -20.67
C HIS A 152 5.08 -12.35 -19.17
N LEU A 153 4.23 -13.30 -18.74
CA LEU A 153 4.14 -13.76 -17.35
C LEU A 153 5.44 -14.42 -16.86
N ASP A 154 6.26 -14.94 -17.77
CA ASP A 154 7.61 -15.47 -17.50
C ASP A 154 8.59 -14.39 -17.02
N GLN A 155 8.25 -13.11 -17.22
CA GLN A 155 9.02 -11.98 -16.71
C GLN A 155 8.59 -11.57 -15.29
N LEU A 156 7.46 -12.06 -14.75
CA LEU A 156 6.97 -11.66 -13.43
C LEU A 156 8.03 -11.85 -12.32
N ASP A 157 8.79 -12.94 -12.35
CA ASP A 157 9.88 -13.18 -11.40
C ASP A 157 11.05 -12.19 -11.51
N LYS A 158 11.12 -11.45 -12.63
CA LYS A 158 12.08 -10.39 -12.93
C LYS A 158 11.47 -8.99 -12.84
N THR A 159 10.14 -8.89 -12.71
CA THR A 159 9.41 -7.63 -12.57
C THR A 159 9.30 -7.30 -11.09
N GLY A 160 9.62 -6.07 -10.70
CA GLY A 160 9.50 -5.63 -9.33
C GLY A 160 9.72 -4.13 -9.22
N CYS A 161 9.75 -3.62 -8.00
CA CYS A 161 10.17 -2.25 -7.72
C CYS A 161 10.87 -2.20 -6.38
N LEU A 162 12.11 -1.70 -6.38
CA LEU A 162 12.85 -1.39 -5.17
C LEU A 162 12.93 0.13 -5.03
N ILE A 163 12.50 0.61 -3.87
CA ILE A 163 12.58 2.02 -3.50
C ILE A 163 13.18 2.18 -2.09
N SER A 164 13.62 3.39 -1.78
CA SER A 164 13.70 3.84 -0.40
C SER A 164 12.51 4.73 -0.08
N GLU A 165 11.97 4.60 1.12
CA GLU A 165 11.06 5.60 1.68
C GLU A 165 11.75 6.36 2.79
N VAL A 166 11.58 7.69 2.81
CA VAL A 166 12.02 8.57 3.90
C VAL A 166 10.79 9.27 4.44
N VAL A 167 10.48 9.04 5.72
CA VAL A 167 9.28 9.52 6.39
C VAL A 167 9.66 10.65 7.35
N ILE A 168 8.99 11.80 7.24
CA ILE A 168 9.29 13.02 8.00
C ILE A 168 8.00 13.65 8.53
N PRO A 169 7.83 13.81 9.85
CA PRO A 169 8.61 13.22 10.96
C PRO A 169 8.68 11.69 10.90
N ALA A 170 9.59 11.06 11.65
CA ALA A 170 9.80 9.60 11.57
C ALA A 170 8.51 8.80 11.78
N PHE A 171 8.43 7.63 11.16
CA PHE A 171 7.25 6.77 11.17
C PHE A 171 6.87 6.32 12.59
N ASP A 172 5.57 6.34 12.88
CA ASP A 172 4.96 5.68 14.03
C ASP A 172 3.63 5.03 13.58
N TRP A 173 3.34 3.84 14.06
CA TRP A 173 2.08 3.13 13.75
C TRP A 173 0.83 3.92 14.15
N LYS A 174 0.92 4.84 15.13
CA LYS A 174 -0.17 5.73 15.53
C LYS A 174 -0.53 6.75 14.45
N ASP A 175 0.42 7.09 13.58
CA ASP A 175 0.24 8.01 12.46
C ASP A 175 -0.25 7.29 11.20
N HIS A 176 -0.19 5.96 11.18
CA HIS A 176 -0.53 5.12 10.04
C HIS A 176 -1.99 4.65 10.10
N LYS A 177 -2.70 4.75 8.99
CA LYS A 177 -4.09 4.28 8.84
C LYS A 177 -4.26 3.53 7.53
N PHE A 178 -5.02 2.45 7.57
CA PHE A 178 -5.52 1.79 6.36
C PHE A 178 -6.84 2.40 5.92
N LEU A 179 -7.05 2.54 4.61
CA LEU A 179 -8.33 2.96 4.06
C LEU A 179 -9.34 1.84 4.26
N ARG A 180 -10.46 2.11 4.93
CA ARG A 180 -11.51 1.12 5.16
C ARG A 180 -12.67 1.28 4.17
N GLN A 181 -13.57 0.29 4.14
CA GLN A 181 -14.75 0.33 3.27
C GLN A 181 -15.65 1.53 3.60
N ALA A 182 -15.85 1.83 4.88
CA ALA A 182 -16.58 3.02 5.31
C ALA A 182 -15.91 4.33 4.86
N ASP A 183 -14.56 4.38 4.87
CA ASP A 183 -13.82 5.56 4.40
C ASP A 183 -14.00 5.75 2.88
N LEU A 184 -13.96 4.67 2.10
CA LEU A 184 -14.26 4.72 0.65
C LEU A 184 -15.67 5.25 0.38
N GLN A 185 -16.66 4.73 1.11
CA GLN A 185 -18.04 5.17 0.97
C GLN A 185 -18.19 6.66 1.32
N SER A 186 -17.48 7.13 2.36
CA SER A 186 -17.46 8.55 2.75
C SER A 186 -16.77 9.44 1.71
N LEU A 187 -15.71 8.96 1.06
CA LEU A 187 -14.94 9.73 0.08
C LEU A 187 -15.70 9.89 -1.25
N PHE A 188 -16.35 8.83 -1.71
CA PHE A 188 -16.93 8.77 -3.05
C PHE A 188 -18.45 8.91 -3.07
N GLY A 189 -19.13 8.79 -1.92
CA GLY A 189 -20.58 8.98 -1.82
C GLY A 189 -21.35 8.05 -2.76
N GLU A 190 -22.05 8.63 -3.73
CA GLU A 190 -22.86 7.88 -4.70
C GLU A 190 -22.06 7.36 -5.90
N ASP A 191 -20.77 7.69 -6.05
CA ASP A 191 -19.91 7.19 -7.13
C ASP A 191 -19.55 5.71 -6.92
N GLN A 192 -20.48 4.84 -7.33
CA GLN A 192 -20.36 3.39 -7.22
C GLN A 192 -19.23 2.82 -8.09
N ASP A 193 -18.84 3.49 -9.17
CA ASP A 193 -17.77 3.02 -10.05
C ASP A 193 -16.41 3.19 -9.37
N SER A 194 -16.17 4.35 -8.74
CA SER A 194 -14.96 4.57 -7.93
C SER A 194 -14.91 3.65 -6.71
N ILE A 195 -16.04 3.46 -6.01
CA ILE A 195 -16.11 2.53 -4.88
C ILE A 195 -15.77 1.11 -5.33
N ARG A 196 -16.38 0.61 -6.40
CA ARG A 196 -16.10 -0.72 -6.95
C ARG A 196 -14.65 -0.86 -7.41
N ARG A 197 -14.07 0.20 -8.00
CA ARG A 197 -12.66 0.21 -8.44
C ARG A 197 -11.69 0.05 -7.27
N PHE A 198 -11.95 0.70 -6.14
CA PHE A 198 -10.97 0.79 -5.03
C PHE A 198 -11.27 -0.14 -3.85
N GLN A 199 -12.49 -0.66 -3.71
CA GLN A 199 -12.89 -1.64 -2.71
C GLN A 199 -11.94 -2.85 -2.62
N PRO A 200 -11.45 -3.43 -3.73
CA PRO A 200 -10.47 -4.52 -3.69
C PRO A 200 -9.13 -4.14 -3.06
N PHE A 201 -8.88 -2.87 -2.74
CA PHE A 201 -7.64 -2.39 -2.11
C PHE A 201 -7.87 -1.67 -0.78
N ALA A 202 -9.11 -1.64 -0.27
CA ALA A 202 -9.42 -1.18 1.07
C ALA A 202 -9.45 -2.34 2.08
N ALA A 203 -9.15 -2.03 3.33
CA ALA A 203 -9.30 -2.92 4.47
C ALA A 203 -10.78 -3.11 4.81
N ALA A 204 -11.13 -4.27 5.38
CA ALA A 204 -12.42 -4.46 6.01
C ALA A 204 -12.64 -3.44 7.15
N ASP A 205 -13.89 -3.04 7.35
CA ASP A 205 -14.24 -2.26 8.54
C ASP A 205 -13.95 -3.10 9.80
N ALA A 206 -13.49 -2.43 10.86
CA ALA A 206 -13.41 -3.09 12.15
C ALA A 206 -14.83 -3.54 12.50
N GLY A 207 -15.05 -4.85 12.64
CA GLY A 207 -16.36 -5.38 12.95
C GLY A 207 -16.92 -4.64 14.15
N SER A 208 -18.17 -4.19 14.06
CA SER A 208 -19.03 -3.91 15.20
C SER A 208 -19.12 -5.20 16.01
N GLY A 209 -18.10 -5.48 16.82
CA GLY A 209 -18.16 -6.50 17.85
C GLY A 209 -19.31 -6.09 18.76
N ASN A 210 -20.30 -6.97 18.87
CA ASN A 210 -21.43 -6.83 19.77
C ASN A 210 -20.99 -6.22 21.11
N ALA A 211 -21.62 -5.10 21.47
CA ALA A 211 -21.82 -4.73 22.86
C ALA A 211 -22.68 -5.79 23.57
#